data_AF-A0A935HK71-F1
#
_entry.id   AF-A0A935HK71-F1
#
_cell.length_a   1.000
_cell.length_b   1.000
_cell.length_c   1.000
_cell.angle_alpha   90.00
_cell.angle_beta   90.00
_cell.angle_gamma   90.00
#
_symmetry.space_group_name_H-M   'P 1'
#
loop_
_entity.id
_entity.type
_entity.pdbx_description
1 polymer ?
#
loop_
_entity_poly.entity_id
_entity_poly.type
_entity_poly.pdbx_seq_one_letter_code
_entity_poly.pdbx_strand_id
1 'polypeptide(L)'
;MASIEVQLQNIIRPLTIELVNAAVRWTQENFKRQKWEGSAWPKRRKETKLSKGKPLLTGRRDMYNAIQIVDDHSFGVVGIPYARIHNYGGAVGHPARRRQHTGT
;
A
#
# COMPACT_ATOMS: atom_id res chain seq x y z
N MET A 1 -39.98 -10.70 13.47
CA MET A 1 -39.14 -11.01 12.30
C MET A 1 -38.11 -9.90 12.15
N ALA A 2 -36.82 -10.21 11.93
CA ALA A 2 -35.84 -9.15 11.65
C ALA A 2 -36.16 -8.48 10.31
N SER A 3 -36.04 -7.16 10.24
CA SER A 3 -36.25 -6.39 9.01
C SER A 3 -35.33 -6.90 7.89
N ILE A 4 -35.80 -6.86 6.65
CA ILE A 4 -35.00 -7.17 5.44
C ILE A 4 -33.68 -6.39 5.45
N GLU A 5 -33.70 -5.15 5.94
CA GLU A 5 -32.51 -4.31 6.06
C GLU A 5 -31.45 -4.90 6.98
N VAL A 6 -31.86 -5.47 8.13
CA VAL A 6 -30.95 -6.14 9.07
C VAL A 6 -30.38 -7.42 8.44
N GLN A 7 -31.19 -8.17 7.70
CA GLN A 7 -30.74 -9.36 6.99
C GLN A 7 -29.71 -9.03 5.91
N LEU A 8 -29.94 -7.98 5.12
CA LEU A 8 -28.99 -7.50 4.12
C LEU A 8 -27.68 -7.05 4.75
N GLN A 9 -27.73 -6.28 5.84
CA GLN A 9 -26.52 -5.84 6.55
C GLN A 9 -25.69 -7.02 7.09
N ASN A 10 -26.36 -8.06 7.59
CA ASN A 10 -25.69 -9.27 8.08
C ASN A 10 -24.98 -10.06 6.96
N ILE A 11 -25.43 -9.93 5.71
CA ILE A 11 -24.79 -10.58 4.55
C ILE A 11 -23.69 -9.69 3.96
N ILE A 12 -23.95 -8.39 3.82
CA ILE A 12 -23.03 -7.46 3.15
C ILE A 12 -21.75 -7.26 3.96
N ARG A 13 -21.86 -7.05 5.27
CA ARG A 13 -20.70 -6.70 6.10
C ARG A 13 -19.57 -7.76 6.06
N PRO A 14 -19.86 -9.07 6.23
CA PRO A 14 -18.82 -10.10 6.09
C PRO A 14 -18.21 -10.16 4.68
N LEU A 15 -19.03 -9.99 3.64
CA LEU A 15 -18.55 -9.98 2.25
C LEU A 15 -17.58 -8.83 2.00
N THR A 16 -17.86 -7.65 2.54
CA THR A 16 -16.97 -6.50 2.42
C THR A 16 -15.61 -6.79 3.06
N ILE A 17 -15.60 -7.35 4.27
CA ILE A 17 -14.35 -7.69 4.98
C ILE A 17 -13.51 -8.70 4.16
N GLU A 18 -14.14 -9.73 3.61
CA GLU A 18 -13.45 -10.70 2.75
C GLU A 18 -12.90 -10.08 1.47
N LEU A 19 -13.65 -9.17 0.84
CA LEU A 19 -13.19 -8.44 -0.35
C LEU A 19 -11.95 -7.59 -0.03
N VAL A 20 -11.96 -6.87 1.10
CA VAL A 20 -10.83 -6.05 1.55
C VAL A 20 -9.62 -6.94 1.86
N ASN A 21 -9.82 -8.08 2.51
CA ASN A 21 -8.76 -9.08 2.73
C ASN A 21 -8.17 -9.60 1.42
N ALA A 22 -9.01 -9.91 0.44
CA ALA A 22 -8.56 -10.34 -0.89
C ALA A 22 -7.74 -9.25 -1.60
N ALA A 23 -8.17 -7.99 -1.49
CA ALA A 23 -7.47 -6.84 -2.09
C ALA A 23 -6.09 -6.59 -1.45
N VAL A 24 -5.97 -6.73 -0.12
CA VAL A 24 -4.67 -6.68 0.58
C VAL A 24 -3.74 -7.77 0.07
N ARG A 25 -4.21 -9.03 0.02
CA ARG A 25 -3.42 -10.17 -0.46
C ARG A 25 -2.96 -9.98 -1.90
N TRP A 26 -3.88 -9.57 -2.78
CA TRP A 26 -3.57 -9.29 -4.18
C TRP A 26 -2.54 -8.18 -4.32
N THR A 27 -2.66 -7.09 -3.55
CA THR A 27 -1.70 -5.97 -3.58
C THR A 27 -0.32 -6.40 -3.09
N GLN A 28 -0.28 -7.16 -1.99
CA GLN A 28 0.94 -7.72 -1.42
C GLN A 28 1.66 -8.66 -2.40
N GLU A 29 0.92 -9.50 -3.13
CA GLU A 29 1.47 -10.38 -4.15
C GLU A 29 2.02 -9.61 -5.36
N ASN A 30 1.28 -8.60 -5.84
CA ASN A 30 1.76 -7.74 -6.92
C ASN A 30 3.01 -6.97 -6.51
N PHE A 31 3.08 -6.47 -5.27
CA PHE A 31 4.28 -5.85 -4.72
C PHE A 31 5.48 -6.80 -4.76
N LYS A 32 5.32 -8.04 -4.26
CA LYS A 32 6.36 -9.08 -4.31
C LYS A 32 6.81 -9.39 -5.73
N ARG A 33 5.86 -9.48 -6.67
CA ARG A 33 6.11 -9.82 -8.09
C ARG A 33 6.61 -8.66 -8.92
N GLN A 34 6.80 -7.47 -8.32
CA GLN A 34 7.10 -6.26 -9.06
C GLN A 34 6.07 -6.03 -10.17
N LYS A 35 4.81 -5.95 -9.75
CA LYS A 35 3.70 -5.59 -10.61
C LYS A 35 2.94 -4.38 -10.07
N TRP A 36 2.40 -3.59 -10.99
CA TRP A 36 1.42 -2.53 -10.80
C TRP A 36 0.18 -2.91 -11.59
N GLU A 37 -0.99 -2.96 -10.97
CA GLU A 37 -2.25 -3.31 -11.65
C GLU A 37 -2.20 -4.64 -12.43
N GLY A 38 -1.47 -5.64 -11.90
CA GLY A 38 -1.28 -6.94 -12.56
C GLY A 38 -0.22 -6.97 -13.68
N SER A 39 0.29 -5.80 -14.08
CA SER A 39 1.32 -5.62 -15.11
C SER A 39 2.70 -5.39 -14.50
N ALA A 40 3.78 -5.72 -15.19
CA ALA A 40 5.13 -5.45 -14.67
C ALA A 40 5.36 -3.93 -14.48
N TRP A 41 6.16 -3.53 -13.48
CA TRP A 41 6.52 -2.12 -13.33
C TRP A 41 7.16 -1.58 -14.61
N PRO A 42 6.86 -0.33 -15.01
CA PRO A 42 7.57 0.31 -16.09
C PRO A 42 9.06 0.39 -15.77
N LYS A 43 9.89 0.28 -16.80
CA LYS A 43 11.35 0.43 -16.65
C LYS A 43 11.65 1.80 -16.04
N ARG A 44 12.66 1.85 -15.16
CA ARG A 44 13.07 3.11 -14.53
C ARG A 44 13.54 4.08 -15.61
N ARG A 45 13.11 5.34 -15.52
CA ARG A 45 13.54 6.41 -16.45
C ARG A 45 15.06 6.62 -16.46
N LYS A 46 15.73 6.36 -15.33
CA LYS A 46 17.19 6.35 -15.21
C LYS A 46 17.63 5.15 -14.39
N GLU A 47 18.53 4.35 -14.94
CA GLU A 47 19.25 3.31 -14.21
C GLU A 47 20.72 3.70 -14.10
N THR A 48 21.26 3.62 -12.89
CA THR A 48 22.71 3.72 -12.65
C THR A 48 23.31 2.32 -12.66
N LYS A 49 24.65 2.22 -12.77
CA LYS A 49 25.37 0.93 -12.59
C LYS A 49 24.96 0.22 -11.29
N LEU A 50 24.64 0.97 -10.24
CA LEU A 50 24.26 0.43 -8.92
C LEU A 50 22.80 -0.05 -8.84
N SER A 51 21.92 0.41 -9.73
CA SER A 51 20.48 0.07 -9.70
C SER A 51 20.03 -0.84 -10.84
N LYS A 52 20.87 -1.01 -11.87
CA LYS A 52 20.57 -1.82 -13.05
C LYS A 52 20.24 -3.27 -12.65
N GLY A 53 19.11 -3.77 -13.13
CA GLY A 53 18.64 -5.14 -12.83
C GLY A 53 18.19 -5.37 -11.38
N LYS A 54 18.27 -4.37 -10.50
CA LYS A 54 17.78 -4.49 -9.12
C LYS A 54 16.29 -4.20 -9.05
N PRO A 55 15.52 -5.00 -8.28
CA PRO A 55 14.13 -4.68 -7.96
C PRO A 55 13.96 -3.25 -7.44
N LEU A 56 12.83 -2.63 -7.78
CA LEU A 56 12.51 -1.25 -7.36
C LEU A 56 12.54 -1.09 -5.83
N LEU A 57 12.23 -2.15 -5.08
CA LEU A 57 12.05 -2.11 -3.61
C LEU A 57 12.58 -3.39 -2.92
N THR A 58 13.76 -3.90 -3.30
CA THR A 58 14.38 -5.09 -2.67
C THR A 58 14.39 -5.03 -1.14
N GLY A 59 13.98 -6.11 -0.48
CA GLY A 59 14.17 -6.32 0.96
C GLY A 59 13.31 -5.43 1.87
N ARG A 60 12.34 -4.71 1.31
CA ARG A 60 11.43 -3.81 2.05
C ARG A 60 10.26 -4.57 2.69
N ARG A 61 10.58 -5.44 3.67
CA ARG A 61 9.55 -6.16 4.44
C ARG A 61 8.63 -5.20 5.20
N ASP A 62 9.17 -4.05 5.60
CA ASP A 62 8.44 -2.91 6.15
C ASP A 62 7.35 -2.41 5.19
N MET A 63 7.66 -2.22 3.90
CA MET A 63 6.66 -1.77 2.92
C MET A 63 5.64 -2.85 2.56
N TYR A 64 6.06 -4.12 2.50
CA TYR A 64 5.12 -5.23 2.34
C TYR A 64 4.13 -5.29 3.50
N ASN A 65 4.65 -5.23 4.72
CA ASN A 65 3.84 -5.27 5.93
C ASN A 65 3.00 -4.01 6.11
N ALA A 66 3.38 -2.88 5.49
CA ALA A 66 2.60 -1.65 5.55
C ALA A 66 1.28 -1.75 4.78
N ILE A 67 1.13 -2.66 3.81
CA ILE A 67 -0.14 -2.87 3.09
C ILE A 67 -1.09 -3.63 4.01
N GLN A 68 -2.07 -2.92 4.58
CA GLN A 68 -2.97 -3.42 5.62
C GLN A 68 -4.39 -2.88 5.45
N ILE A 69 -5.33 -3.56 6.10
CA ILE A 69 -6.71 -3.07 6.27
C ILE A 69 -6.67 -1.79 7.08
N VAL A 70 -7.44 -0.80 6.65
CA VAL A 70 -7.56 0.52 7.31
C VAL A 70 -8.86 0.58 8.11
N ASP A 71 -9.96 0.10 7.51
CA ASP A 71 -11.27 -0.02 8.15
C ASP A 71 -12.02 -1.23 7.56
N ASP A 72 -13.25 -1.49 8.03
CA ASP A 72 -14.09 -2.62 7.60
C ASP A 72 -14.35 -2.66 6.06
N HIS A 73 -14.11 -1.56 5.34
CA HIS A 73 -14.45 -1.37 3.93
C HIS A 73 -13.25 -0.93 3.07
N SER A 74 -12.08 -0.71 3.66
CA SER A 74 -10.92 -0.14 2.96
C SER A 74 -9.58 -0.74 3.41
N PHE A 75 -8.61 -0.71 2.51
CA PHE A 75 -7.22 -1.03 2.81
C PHE A 75 -6.31 0.06 2.26
N GLY A 76 -5.10 0.14 2.78
CA GLY A 76 -4.11 1.12 2.38
C GLY A 76 -2.72 0.81 2.90
N VAL A 77 -1.84 1.79 2.79
CA VAL A 77 -0.45 1.68 3.30
C VAL A 77 -0.37 2.39 4.65
N VAL A 78 -0.03 1.67 5.72
CA VAL A 78 -0.02 2.15 7.10
C VAL A 78 1.41 2.17 7.67
N GLY A 79 1.71 3.12 8.56
CA GLY A 79 3.00 3.18 9.26
C GLY A 79 4.14 3.80 8.43
N ILE A 80 3.90 4.20 7.19
CA ILE A 80 4.85 4.96 6.37
C ILE A 80 4.52 6.46 6.47
N PRO A 81 5.48 7.35 6.79
CA PRO A 81 5.21 8.76 7.09
C PRO A 81 4.40 9.50 6.02
N TYR A 82 4.63 9.21 4.73
CA TYR A 82 3.91 9.86 3.64
C TYR A 82 2.53 9.25 3.33
N ALA A 83 2.28 8.01 3.78
CA ALA A 83 1.08 7.28 3.37
C ALA A 83 -0.19 7.80 4.06
N ARG A 84 -0.07 8.40 5.25
CA ARG A 84 -1.22 8.97 5.98
C ARG A 84 -1.99 9.99 5.14
N ILE A 85 -1.30 10.83 4.38
CA ILE A 85 -1.93 11.85 3.53
C ILE A 85 -2.64 11.25 2.34
N HIS A 86 -2.09 10.20 1.74
CA HIS A 86 -2.73 9.53 0.61
C HIS A 86 -3.97 8.73 1.02
N ASN A 87 -3.99 8.16 2.23
CA ASN A 87 -5.13 7.38 2.71
C ASN A 87 -6.26 8.25 3.26
N TYR A 88 -5.93 9.35 3.96
CA TYR A 88 -6.90 10.12 4.77
C TYR A 88 -6.98 11.61 4.41
N GLY A 89 -6.18 12.09 3.45
CA GLY A 89 -5.99 13.52 3.19
C GLY A 89 -5.07 14.20 4.22
N GLY A 90 -4.67 15.45 3.94
CA GLY A 90 -3.88 16.30 4.85
C GLY A 90 -2.58 16.87 4.24
N ALA A 91 -1.82 17.60 5.06
CA ALA A 91 -0.55 18.22 4.66
C ALA A 91 0.63 17.62 5.45
N VAL A 92 1.79 17.42 4.79
CA VAL A 92 3.02 17.00 5.48
C VAL A 92 3.58 18.21 6.23
N GLY A 93 3.31 18.31 7.54
CA GLY A 93 3.84 19.38 8.39
C GLY A 93 5.34 19.26 8.73
N HIS A 94 6.05 18.31 8.14
CA HIS A 94 7.47 18.06 8.43
C HIS A 94 8.27 18.16 7.13
N PRO A 95 9.21 19.13 7.01
CA PRO A 95 10.10 19.16 5.87
C PRO A 95 10.88 17.85 5.80
N ALA A 96 11.04 17.32 4.58
CA ALA A 96 11.90 16.15 4.36
C ALA A 96 13.27 16.43 5.00
N ARG A 97 13.73 15.54 5.89
CA ARG A 97 15.04 15.67 6.54
C ARG A 97 16.11 15.78 5.44
N ARG A 98 16.61 17.00 5.18
CA ARG A 98 17.76 17.20 4.30
C ARG A 98 18.92 16.45 4.94
N ARG A 99 19.37 15.36 4.32
CA ARG A 99 20.70 14.81 4.63
C ARG A 99 21.70 15.91 4.30
N GLN A 100 22.33 16.47 5.32
CA GLN A 100 23.50 17.32 5.12
C GLN A 100 24.57 16.43 4.49
N HIS A 101 24.92 16.71 3.24
CA HIS A 101 26.09 16.12 2.60
C HIS A 101 27.30 16.79 3.26
N THR A 102 27.83 16.22 4.33
CA THR A 102 29.20 16.51 4.76
C THR A 102 30.12 15.85 3.74
N GLY A 103 30.52 16.63 2.73
CA GLY A 103 31.64 16.27 1.86
C GLY A 103 32.94 16.36 2.65
N THR A 104 33.69 15.28 2.62
CA THR A 104 35.15 15.24 2.88
C THR A 104 35.85 15.09 1.55
#